data_AF-A0A849PKV1-F1
#
_entry.id   AF-A0A849PKV1-F1
#
_cell.length_a   1.000
_cell.length_b   1.000
_cell.length_c   1.000
_cell.angle_alpha   90.00
_cell.angle_beta   90.00
_cell.angle_gamma   90.00
#
_symmetry.space_group_name_H-M   'P 1'
#
loop_
_entity.id
_entity.type
_entity.pdbx_description
1 polymer ?
#
loop_
_entity_poly.entity_id
_entity_poly.type
_entity_poly.pdbx_seq_one_letter_code
_entity_poly.pdbx_strand_id
1 'polypeptide(L)'
;MATEDVTLENTGVVEGKSIDISPYVGKMTKIEAVTEHKGEFGYFIKVVSDVLGKEGDIELRASALFNLTTDKDDESKIGWTEKSKLTPLLKRMKVEHYNDLVGKELQVTKATDKNGMEWLTF
;
A
#
# COMPACT_ATOMS: atom_id res chain seq x y z
N MET A 1 18.00 5.37 -11.43
CA MET A 1 17.96 6.84 -11.36
C MET A 1 18.90 7.26 -10.25
N ALA A 2 19.78 8.23 -10.49
CA ALA A 2 20.65 8.78 -9.44
C ALA A 2 19.79 9.64 -8.51
N THR A 3 19.92 9.44 -7.20
CA THR A 3 19.31 10.30 -6.19
C THR A 3 20.32 11.37 -5.82
N GLU A 4 19.93 12.64 -5.91
CA GLU A 4 20.75 13.78 -5.49
C GLU A 4 20.40 14.18 -4.06
N ASP A 5 21.41 14.45 -3.24
CA ASP A 5 21.21 14.97 -1.89
C ASP A 5 20.78 16.44 -1.96
N VAL A 6 19.60 16.76 -1.42
CA VAL A 6 19.05 18.12 -1.37
C VAL A 6 18.94 18.56 0.09
N THR A 7 19.51 19.72 0.42
CA THR A 7 19.32 20.36 1.72
C THR A 7 18.06 21.23 1.67
N LEU A 8 17.09 20.95 2.55
CA LEU A 8 15.82 21.68 2.62
C LEU A 8 15.93 22.79 3.68
N GLU A 9 15.95 24.05 3.25
CA GLU A 9 16.18 25.19 4.15
C GLU A 9 14.90 25.74 4.81
N ASN A 10 13.72 25.36 4.33
CA ASN A 10 12.44 25.95 4.75
C ASN A 10 11.36 24.89 5.00
N THR A 11 11.68 23.92 5.85
CA THR A 11 10.76 22.86 6.25
C THR A 11 9.90 23.32 7.43
N GLY A 12 8.59 23.21 7.32
CA GLY A 12 7.64 23.54 8.37
C GLY A 12 6.32 22.80 8.18
N VAL A 13 5.39 22.96 9.13
CA VAL A 13 4.04 22.42 8.98
C VAL A 13 3.34 23.16 7.85
N VAL A 14 2.97 22.44 6.81
CA VAL A 14 2.13 22.93 5.72
C VAL A 14 0.74 22.32 5.84
N GLU A 15 -0.29 23.07 5.45
CA GLU A 15 -1.63 22.51 5.36
C GLU A 15 -1.67 21.44 4.26
N GLY A 16 -2.11 20.23 4.62
CA GLY A 16 -2.34 19.17 3.66
C GLY A 16 -3.53 19.53 2.77
N LYS A 17 -3.38 19.38 1.46
CA LYS A 17 -4.53 19.48 0.55
C LYS A 17 -5.44 18.28 0.77
N SER A 18 -6.72 18.53 1.03
CA SER A 18 -7.75 17.50 0.93
C SER A 18 -8.01 17.23 -0.56
N ILE A 19 -8.02 15.96 -0.95
CA ILE A 19 -8.25 15.51 -2.32
C ILE A 19 -9.55 14.70 -2.35
N ASP A 20 -10.44 15.00 -3.30
CA ASP A 20 -11.62 14.16 -3.52
C ASP A 20 -11.25 12.88 -4.27
N ILE A 21 -11.21 11.77 -3.53
CA ILE A 21 -10.86 10.46 -4.09
C ILE A 21 -12.07 9.71 -4.69
N SER A 22 -13.29 10.24 -4.54
CA SER A 22 -14.53 9.60 -4.99
C SER A 22 -14.52 9.17 -6.47
N PRO A 23 -13.97 9.97 -7.41
CA PRO A 23 -13.94 9.62 -8.83
C PRO A 23 -13.07 8.40 -9.18
N TYR A 24 -12.25 7.91 -8.24
CA TYR A 24 -11.32 6.81 -8.47
C TYR A 24 -11.81 5.47 -7.88
N VAL A 25 -12.80 5.51 -6.98
CA VAL A 25 -13.41 4.31 -6.42
C VAL A 25 -14.13 3.53 -7.53
N GLY A 26 -13.93 2.22 -7.54
CA GLY A 26 -14.51 1.30 -8.54
C GLY A 26 -13.70 1.16 -9.82
N LYS A 27 -12.66 1.97 -10.04
CA LYS A 27 -11.74 1.80 -11.19
C LYS A 27 -10.89 0.56 -11.02
N MET A 28 -10.56 -0.09 -12.13
CA MET A 28 -9.55 -1.15 -12.14
C MET A 28 -8.16 -0.53 -12.13
N THR A 29 -7.26 -1.11 -11.36
CA THR A 29 -5.84 -0.76 -11.34
C THR A 29 -4.97 -2.00 -11.31
N LYS A 30 -3.74 -1.87 -11.76
CA LYS A 30 -2.75 -2.93 -11.76
C LYS A 30 -1.77 -2.72 -10.61
N ILE A 31 -1.38 -3.80 -9.93
CA ILE A 31 -0.32 -3.74 -8.91
C ILE A 31 1.02 -3.52 -9.61
N GLU A 32 1.68 -2.41 -9.28
CA GLU A 32 2.99 -2.04 -9.81
C GLU A 32 4.11 -2.65 -8.95
N ALA A 33 3.95 -2.61 -7.63
CA ALA A 33 5.01 -2.96 -6.71
C ALA A 33 4.48 -3.63 -5.44
N VAL A 34 5.25 -4.60 -4.95
CA VAL A 34 5.15 -5.15 -3.60
C VAL A 34 6.53 -4.98 -2.96
N THR A 35 6.57 -4.33 -1.81
CA THR A 35 7.83 -4.03 -1.10
C THR A 35 7.72 -4.47 0.35
N GLU A 36 8.80 -5.04 0.87
CA GLU A 36 8.91 -5.52 2.25
C GLU A 36 9.57 -4.45 3.13
N HIS A 37 9.06 -4.28 4.34
CA HIS A 37 9.51 -3.24 5.27
C HIS A 37 9.58 -3.79 6.69
N LYS A 38 10.48 -3.22 7.49
CA LYS A 38 10.57 -3.41 8.94
C LYS A 38 10.30 -2.06 9.62
N GLY A 39 9.17 -1.96 10.30
CA GLY A 39 8.81 -0.80 11.10
C GLY A 39 9.02 -1.05 12.60
N GLU A 40 8.73 -0.04 13.41
CA GLU A 40 8.76 -0.11 14.88
C GLU A 40 7.89 -1.25 15.44
N PHE A 41 6.75 -1.53 14.79
CA PHE A 41 5.77 -2.52 15.23
C PHE A 41 5.88 -3.88 14.54
N GLY A 42 6.98 -4.12 13.81
CA GLY A 42 7.25 -5.40 13.14
C GLY A 42 7.35 -5.30 11.61
N TYR A 43 7.23 -6.44 10.96
CA TYR A 43 7.38 -6.59 9.51
C TYR A 43 6.05 -6.38 8.79
N PHE A 44 6.09 -5.79 7.60
CA PHE A 44 4.92 -5.65 6.75
C PHE A 44 5.32 -5.57 5.28
N ILE A 45 4.36 -5.87 4.40
CA ILE A 45 4.47 -5.55 2.99
C ILE A 45 3.61 -4.33 2.65
N LYS A 46 4.10 -3.53 1.72
CA LYS A 46 3.34 -2.46 1.06
C LYS A 46 3.09 -2.84 -0.38
N VAL A 47 1.82 -2.95 -0.74
CA VAL A 47 1.35 -3.21 -2.11
C VAL A 47 0.88 -1.89 -2.69
N VAL A 48 1.42 -1.52 -3.84
CA VAL A 48 1.14 -0.24 -4.52
C VAL A 48 0.68 -0.53 -5.94
N SER A 49 -0.35 0.19 -6.36
CA SER A 49 -0.87 0.13 -7.73
C SER A 49 -0.30 1.22 -8.62
N ASP A 50 -0.50 1.05 -9.94
CA ASP A 50 -0.23 2.06 -10.96
C ASP A 50 -0.98 3.37 -10.66
N VAL A 51 -0.49 4.46 -11.26
CA VAL A 51 -1.10 5.79 -11.14
C VAL A 51 -2.51 5.80 -11.72
N LEU A 52 -3.48 6.11 -10.87
CA LEU A 52 -4.91 6.19 -11.17
C LEU A 52 -5.35 7.56 -11.68
N GLY A 53 -4.55 8.59 -11.36
CA GLY A 53 -4.83 9.97 -11.66
C GLY A 53 -3.81 10.90 -11.04
N LYS A 54 -4.00 12.19 -11.28
CA LYS A 54 -3.13 13.25 -10.78
C LYS A 54 -3.98 14.46 -10.39
N GLU A 55 -3.66 15.08 -9.27
CA GLU A 55 -4.30 16.31 -8.81
C GLU A 55 -3.23 17.32 -8.38
N GLY A 56 -3.05 18.38 -9.17
CA GLY A 56 -1.89 19.26 -9.05
C GLY A 56 -0.60 18.47 -9.28
N ASP A 57 0.31 18.49 -8.31
CA ASP A 57 1.58 17.74 -8.35
C ASP A 57 1.50 16.37 -7.66
N ILE A 58 0.33 15.96 -7.19
CA ILE A 58 0.13 14.71 -6.44
C ILE A 58 -0.37 13.61 -7.38
N GLU A 59 0.37 12.50 -7.46
CA GLU A 59 -0.09 11.28 -8.13
C GLU A 59 -0.95 10.44 -7.18
N LEU A 60 -2.12 10.04 -7.66
CA LEU A 60 -3.05 9.21 -6.92
C LEU A 60 -2.82 7.75 -7.27
N ARG A 61 -2.63 6.93 -6.23
CA ARG A 61 -2.43 5.48 -6.32
C ARG A 61 -3.25 4.82 -5.22
N ALA A 62 -3.76 3.62 -5.46
CA ALA A 62 -4.27 2.78 -4.39
C ALA A 62 -3.12 2.01 -3.75
N SER A 63 -3.13 1.89 -2.42
CA SER A 63 -2.14 1.11 -1.70
C SER A 63 -2.72 0.41 -0.48
N ALA A 64 -2.13 -0.72 -0.12
CA ALA A 64 -2.52 -1.49 1.05
C ALA A 64 -1.26 -1.97 1.81
N LEU A 65 -1.36 -1.95 3.14
CA LEU A 65 -0.34 -2.49 4.04
C LEU A 65 -0.84 -3.80 4.63
N PHE A 66 0.00 -4.83 4.59
CA PHE A 66 -0.30 -6.12 5.21
C PHE A 66 0.82 -6.52 6.16
N ASN A 67 0.45 -6.76 7.41
CA ASN A 67 1.40 -7.18 8.44
C ASN A 67 1.92 -8.60 8.14
N LEU A 68 3.22 -8.78 8.35
CA LEU A 68 3.87 -10.07 8.45
C LEU A 68 4.14 -10.37 9.93
N THR A 69 4.32 -11.64 10.25
CA THR A 69 4.59 -12.13 11.60
C THR A 69 5.76 -13.11 11.55
N THR A 70 6.42 -13.31 12.70
CA THR A 70 7.46 -14.31 12.84
C THR A 70 6.87 -15.65 13.27
N ASP A 71 7.54 -16.74 12.90
CA ASP A 71 7.21 -18.05 13.43
C ASP A 71 7.44 -18.09 14.96
N LYS A 72 6.62 -18.87 15.67
CA LYS A 72 6.67 -18.95 17.13
C LYS A 72 7.91 -19.71 17.62
N ASP A 73 8.39 -20.66 16.82
CA ASP A 73 9.51 -21.53 17.14
C ASP A 73 10.82 -21.08 16.47
N ASP A 74 10.74 -20.12 15.52
CA ASP A 74 11.89 -19.60 14.77
C ASP A 74 11.67 -18.14 14.32
N GLU A 75 12.21 -17.18 15.08
CA GLU A 75 12.08 -15.75 14.80
C GLU A 75 12.70 -15.30 13.46
N SER A 76 13.56 -16.13 12.85
CA SER A 76 14.15 -15.83 11.53
C SER A 76 13.17 -16.06 10.39
N LYS A 77 12.08 -16.80 10.62
CA LYS A 77 11.03 -17.06 9.61
C LYS A 77 9.96 -15.99 9.71
N ILE A 78 9.85 -15.19 8.65
CA ILE A 78 8.85 -14.12 8.53
C ILE A 78 7.81 -14.55 7.47
N GLY A 79 6.53 -14.45 7.80
CA GLY A 79 5.45 -14.82 6.89
C GLY A 79 4.11 -14.20 7.28
N TRP A 80 3.02 -14.76 6.78
CA TRP A 80 1.66 -14.35 7.15
C TRP A 80 0.85 -15.59 7.53
N THR A 81 -0.20 -15.40 8.34
CA THR A 81 -1.08 -16.49 8.76
C THR A 81 -2.31 -16.59 7.87
N GLU A 82 -2.98 -17.75 7.86
CA GLU A 82 -4.28 -17.94 7.19
C GLU A 82 -5.36 -16.93 7.64
N LYS A 83 -5.23 -16.40 8.86
CA LYS A 83 -6.15 -15.40 9.42
C LYS A 83 -5.80 -13.96 9.04
N SER A 84 -4.66 -13.73 8.38
CA SER A 84 -4.23 -12.39 7.97
C SER A 84 -5.15 -11.83 6.88
N LYS A 85 -5.21 -10.50 6.77
CA LYS A 85 -5.92 -9.81 5.68
C LYS A 85 -5.28 -10.04 4.30
N LEU A 86 -4.03 -10.51 4.27
CA LEU A 86 -3.31 -10.84 3.03
C LEU A 86 -3.86 -12.12 2.40
N THR A 87 -4.20 -13.13 3.21
CA THR A 87 -4.66 -14.44 2.73
C THR A 87 -5.89 -14.37 1.81
N PRO A 88 -6.96 -13.64 2.15
CA PRO A 88 -8.09 -13.46 1.23
C PRO A 88 -7.71 -12.79 -0.09
N LEU A 89 -6.78 -11.82 -0.07
CA LEU A 89 -6.29 -11.17 -1.27
C LEU A 89 -5.56 -12.17 -2.18
N LEU A 90 -4.61 -12.93 -1.64
CA LEU A 90 -3.87 -13.94 -2.40
C LEU A 90 -4.81 -14.98 -3.02
N LYS A 91 -5.79 -15.47 -2.24
CA LYS A 91 -6.84 -16.39 -2.72
C LYS A 91 -7.69 -15.77 -3.83
N ARG A 92 -8.15 -14.53 -3.67
CA ARG A 92 -8.92 -13.78 -4.69
C ARG A 92 -8.13 -13.65 -5.99
N MET A 93 -6.84 -13.39 -5.90
CA MET A 93 -5.94 -13.20 -7.05
C MET A 93 -5.36 -14.51 -7.61
N LYS A 94 -5.68 -15.65 -6.97
CA LYS A 94 -5.19 -17.00 -7.31
C LYS A 94 -3.66 -17.06 -7.38
N VAL A 95 -3.01 -16.54 -6.34
CA VAL A 95 -1.56 -16.58 -6.17
C VAL A 95 -1.20 -17.17 -4.81
N GLU A 96 -0.01 -17.77 -4.73
CA GLU A 96 0.46 -18.41 -3.49
C GLU A 96 1.31 -17.46 -2.65
N HIS A 97 2.12 -16.60 -3.30
CA HIS A 97 2.97 -15.64 -2.60
C HIS A 97 2.62 -14.20 -2.95
N TYR A 98 2.85 -13.26 -2.02
CA TYR A 98 2.57 -11.84 -2.27
C TYR A 98 3.43 -11.22 -3.36
N ASN A 99 4.57 -11.82 -3.69
CA ASN A 99 5.43 -11.37 -4.80
C ASN A 99 4.75 -11.57 -6.16
N ASP A 100 3.85 -12.53 -6.26
CA ASP A 100 3.09 -12.83 -7.49
C ASP A 100 1.88 -11.91 -7.69
N LEU A 101 1.65 -10.98 -6.74
CA LEU A 101 0.63 -9.94 -6.88
C LEU A 101 1.02 -8.90 -7.93
N VAL A 102 2.32 -8.70 -8.19
CA VAL A 102 2.78 -7.74 -9.19
C VAL A 102 2.17 -8.07 -10.55
N GLY A 103 1.59 -7.06 -11.18
CA GLY A 103 0.92 -7.16 -12.46
C GLY A 103 -0.51 -7.69 -12.42
N LYS A 104 -1.04 -8.07 -11.25
CA LYS A 104 -2.45 -8.42 -11.09
C LYS A 104 -3.32 -7.16 -11.09
N GLU A 105 -4.52 -7.27 -11.65
CA GLU A 105 -5.51 -6.20 -11.69
C GLU A 105 -6.59 -6.38 -10.64
N LEU A 106 -7.04 -5.26 -10.06
CA LEU A 106 -7.98 -5.26 -8.97
C LEU A 106 -8.78 -3.95 -8.94
N GLN A 107 -9.96 -4.02 -8.35
CA GLN A 107 -10.84 -2.87 -8.23
C GLN A 107 -10.44 -2.02 -7.03
N VAL A 108 -10.29 -0.72 -7.26
CA VAL A 108 -10.01 0.27 -6.23
C VAL A 108 -11.24 0.46 -5.36
N THR A 109 -11.01 0.51 -4.06
CA THR A 109 -11.99 0.83 -3.02
C THR A 109 -11.48 1.99 -2.18
N LYS A 110 -12.32 2.47 -1.26
CA LYS A 110 -11.90 3.45 -0.26
C LYS A 110 -11.87 2.84 1.13
N ALA A 111 -10.92 3.27 1.95
CA ALA A 111 -10.96 3.08 3.38
C ALA A 111 -11.03 4.44 4.06
N THR A 112 -11.66 4.47 5.23
CA THR A 112 -11.83 5.66 6.06
C THR A 112 -11.29 5.35 7.45
N ASP A 113 -10.44 6.21 8.00
CA ASP A 113 -10.00 6.06 9.39
C ASP A 113 -11.02 6.61 10.39
N LYS A 114 -10.70 6.46 11.67
CA LYS A 114 -11.50 6.99 12.80
C LYS A 114 -11.66 8.52 12.79
N ASN A 115 -10.82 9.25 12.05
CA ASN A 115 -10.85 10.70 11.95
C ASN A 115 -11.60 11.17 10.69
N GLY A 116 -12.14 10.25 9.88
CA GLY A 116 -12.80 10.57 8.62
C GLY A 116 -11.85 10.78 7.44
N MET A 117 -10.55 10.54 7.61
CA MET A 117 -9.58 10.61 6.52
C MET A 117 -9.80 9.43 5.58
N GLU A 118 -9.96 9.71 4.29
CA GLU A 118 -10.17 8.69 3.26
C GLU A 118 -8.90 8.48 2.42
N TRP A 119 -8.67 7.23 1.99
CA TRP A 119 -7.62 6.90 1.02
C TRP A 119 -8.03 5.73 0.10
N LEU A 120 -7.33 5.62 -1.03
CA LEU A 120 -7.56 4.56 -2.02
C LEU A 120 -6.82 3.28 -1.62
N THR A 121 -7.56 2.17 -1.62
CA THR A 121 -7.10 0.80 -1.29
C THR A 121 -7.84 -0.21 -2.18
N PHE A 122 -7.87 -1.48 -1.81
CA PHE A 122 -8.54 -2.58 -2.52
C PHE A 122 -8.78 -3.84 -1.69
#